data_AF-A0A933C1Q7-F1
#
_entry.id   AF-A0A933C1Q7-F1
#
_cell.length_a   1.000
_cell.length_b   1.000
_cell.length_c   1.000
_cell.angle_alpha   90.00
_cell.angle_beta   90.00
_cell.angle_gamma   90.00
#
_symmetry.space_group_name_H-M   'P 1'
#
loop_
_entity.id
_entity.type
_entity.pdbx_description
1 polymer ?
#
loop_
_entity_poly.entity_id
_entity_poly.type
_entity_poly.pdbx_seq_one_letter_code
_entity_poly.pdbx_strand_id
1 'polypeptide(L)'
;VGAAVLNYGNVAYWSKWWTFEEIFGNKYAYLAALNRPIMIAEFACLSYGGDRADWYEAALRNLPRRHPEIKALVFFHVMGDATVTPQALDWTLTHDSTLTQIIARQISRWYDENESANRSN
;
A
#
# COMPACT_ATOMS: atom_id res chain seq x y z
N VAL A 1 11.23 -0.50 -11.96
CA VAL A 1 11.86 -0.01 -10.71
C VAL A 1 11.09 -0.56 -9.53
N GLY A 2 11.76 -0.92 -8.43
CA GLY A 2 11.13 -1.37 -7.20
C GLY A 2 11.12 -0.29 -6.14
N ALA A 3 10.07 -0.21 -5.33
CA ALA A 3 9.99 0.63 -4.15
C ALA A 3 9.33 -0.11 -2.98
N ALA A 4 9.72 0.24 -1.75
CA ALA A 4 9.06 -0.20 -0.53
C ALA A 4 8.16 0.91 0.02
N VAL A 5 6.99 0.53 0.52
CA VAL A 5 5.97 1.41 1.11
C VAL A 5 5.50 0.78 2.42
N LEU A 6 6.20 1.11 3.50
CA LEU A 6 5.92 0.62 4.84
C LEU A 6 5.54 1.79 5.74
N ASN A 7 4.30 1.82 6.22
CA ASN A 7 3.87 2.77 7.25
C ASN A 7 4.10 2.15 8.64
N TYR A 8 5.20 2.55 9.27
CA TYR A 8 5.54 2.16 10.63
C TYR A 8 4.69 2.86 11.70
N GLY A 9 3.90 3.87 11.35
CA GLY A 9 3.14 4.61 12.34
C GLY A 9 4.05 5.26 13.39
N ASN A 10 3.58 5.35 14.63
CA ASN A 10 4.32 6.02 15.72
C ASN A 10 5.10 5.03 16.61
N VAL A 11 5.49 3.85 16.10
CA VAL A 11 6.12 2.79 16.90
C VAL A 11 7.52 3.13 17.42
N ALA A 12 8.20 4.11 16.83
CA ALA A 12 9.53 4.54 17.22
C ALA A 12 9.70 6.07 17.14
N TYR A 13 10.72 6.61 17.81
CA TYR A 13 10.99 8.06 17.82
C TYR A 13 11.29 8.63 16.42
N TRP A 14 11.78 7.81 15.51
CA TRP A 14 12.10 8.16 14.12
C TRP A 14 10.92 7.93 13.18
N SER A 15 9.85 7.28 13.63
CA SER A 15 8.70 6.91 12.82
C SER A 15 7.52 7.85 13.07
N LYS A 16 6.66 7.99 12.07
CA LYS A 16 5.41 8.74 12.16
C LYS A 16 4.37 8.03 11.28
N TRP A 17 3.10 8.21 11.63
CA TRP A 17 2.00 7.89 10.73
C TRP A 17 2.06 8.73 9.44
N TRP A 18 2.28 8.06 8.32
CA TRP A 18 2.35 8.67 6.99
C TRP A 18 1.32 8.04 6.06
N THR A 19 0.67 8.84 5.23
CA THR A 19 -0.20 8.36 4.15
C THR A 19 0.60 7.72 3.01
N PHE A 20 -0.06 6.92 2.16
CA PHE A 20 0.55 6.41 0.93
C PHE A 20 1.12 7.52 0.03
N GLU A 21 0.41 8.65 -0.06
CA GLU A 21 0.83 9.78 -0.89
C GLU A 21 2.13 10.40 -0.36
N GLU A 22 2.29 10.51 0.96
CA GLU A 22 3.52 11.02 1.58
C GLU A 22 4.70 10.07 1.41
N ILE A 23 4.48 8.75 1.52
CA ILE A 23 5.55 7.74 1.37
C ILE A 23 5.96 7.59 -0.10
N PHE A 24 4.98 7.44 -1.00
CA PHE A 24 5.20 7.05 -2.39
C PHE A 24 4.61 8.03 -3.41
N GLY A 25 3.36 8.47 -3.25
CA GLY A 25 2.66 9.26 -4.28
C GLY A 25 3.42 10.51 -4.73
N ASN A 26 3.98 11.27 -3.77
CA ASN A 26 4.80 12.45 -4.04
C ASN A 26 6.09 12.14 -4.85
N LYS A 27 6.54 10.88 -4.87
CA LYS A 27 7.73 10.43 -5.61
C LYS A 27 7.37 9.77 -6.95
N TYR A 28 6.08 9.50 -7.21
CA TYR A 28 5.63 8.76 -8.37
C TYR A 28 6.08 9.40 -9.68
N ALA A 29 5.90 10.71 -9.85
CA ALA A 29 6.23 11.39 -11.11
C ALA A 29 7.71 11.21 -11.50
N TYR A 30 8.60 11.25 -10.52
CA TYR A 30 10.04 11.00 -10.72
C TYR A 30 10.31 9.56 -11.15
N LEU A 31 9.67 8.57 -10.49
CA LEU A 31 9.85 7.16 -10.83
C LEU A 31 9.23 6.80 -12.20
N ALA A 32 8.08 7.39 -12.52
CA ALA A 32 7.39 7.17 -13.79
C ALA A 32 8.20 7.73 -14.98
N ALA A 33 8.92 8.84 -14.79
CA ALA A 33 9.79 9.43 -15.81
C ALA A 33 10.95 8.51 -16.24
N LEU A 34 11.22 7.43 -15.51
CA LEU A 34 12.22 6.43 -15.88
C LEU A 34 11.75 5.50 -17.03
N ASN A 35 10.50 5.61 -17.47
CA ASN A 35 9.91 4.82 -18.56
C ASN A 35 10.08 3.30 -18.37
N ARG A 36 9.92 2.84 -17.12
CA ARG A 36 9.95 1.42 -16.74
C ARG A 36 8.77 1.13 -15.81
N PRO A 37 8.16 -0.07 -15.91
CA PRO A 37 7.17 -0.51 -14.94
C PRO A 37 7.66 -0.37 -13.49
N ILE A 38 6.78 0.07 -12.61
CA ILE A 38 7.02 0.19 -11.18
C ILE A 38 6.38 -0.99 -10.46
N MET A 39 7.14 -1.58 -9.53
CA MET A 39 6.66 -2.56 -8.56
C MET A 39 6.75 -1.94 -7.18
N ILE A 40 5.65 -1.94 -6.44
CA ILE A 40 5.72 -1.79 -4.98
C ILE A 40 6.06 -3.17 -4.43
N ALA A 41 7.34 -3.38 -4.11
CA ALA A 41 7.89 -4.68 -3.73
C ALA A 41 7.55 -5.05 -2.28
N GLU A 42 7.29 -4.06 -1.44
CA GLU A 42 6.84 -4.23 -0.06
C GLU A 42 5.75 -3.20 0.21
N PHE A 43 4.57 -3.65 0.60
CA PHE A 43 3.43 -2.79 0.90
C PHE A 43 2.78 -3.23 2.20
N ALA A 44 2.93 -2.43 3.26
CA ALA A 44 2.27 -2.70 4.54
C ALA A 44 2.08 -1.46 5.41
N CYS A 45 1.16 -1.56 6.37
CA CYS A 45 0.89 -0.54 7.37
C CYS A 45 0.69 -1.21 8.73
N LEU A 46 1.34 -0.70 9.78
CA LEU A 46 1.07 -1.11 11.15
C LEU A 46 -0.26 -0.53 11.66
N SER A 47 -0.80 -1.13 12.71
CA SER A 47 -2.03 -0.68 13.39
C SER A 47 -1.80 0.41 14.43
N TYR A 48 -0.58 0.90 14.58
CA TYR A 48 -0.21 1.83 15.63
C TYR A 48 -0.05 3.27 15.11
N GLY A 49 -0.73 4.24 15.74
CA GLY A 49 -0.61 5.67 15.41
C GLY A 49 -1.67 6.24 14.47
N GLY A 50 -2.64 5.43 14.03
CA GLY A 50 -3.77 5.87 13.20
C GLY A 50 -4.68 4.71 12.80
N ASP A 51 -5.63 4.99 11.90
CA ASP A 51 -6.57 3.98 11.39
C ASP A 51 -5.97 3.23 10.18
N ARG A 52 -5.62 1.97 10.41
CA ARG A 52 -5.02 1.10 9.38
C ARG A 52 -5.99 0.78 8.26
N ALA A 53 -7.28 0.61 8.55
CA ALA A 53 -8.29 0.29 7.53
C ALA A 53 -8.47 1.47 6.57
N ASP A 54 -8.59 2.69 7.11
CA ASP A 54 -8.65 3.92 6.33
C ASP A 54 -7.38 4.13 5.50
N TRP A 55 -6.22 3.79 6.05
CA TRP A 55 -4.95 3.88 5.31
C TRP A 55 -4.94 2.97 4.08
N TYR A 56 -5.31 1.70 4.22
CA TYR A 56 -5.37 0.77 3.10
C TYR A 56 -6.45 1.16 2.09
N GLU A 57 -7.63 1.59 2.56
CA GLU A 57 -8.68 2.07 1.66
C GLU A 57 -8.19 3.29 0.85
N ALA A 58 -7.59 4.29 1.50
CA ALA A 58 -7.10 5.48 0.85
C ALA A 58 -5.94 5.18 -0.13
N ALA A 59 -5.01 4.31 0.25
CA ALA A 59 -3.86 3.92 -0.57
C ALA A 59 -4.26 3.17 -1.83
N LEU A 60 -5.22 2.24 -1.72
CA LEU A 60 -5.64 1.36 -2.81
C LEU A 60 -6.73 1.99 -3.70
N ARG A 61 -7.52 2.92 -3.17
CA ARG A 61 -8.59 3.59 -3.92
C ARG A 61 -8.03 4.34 -5.12
N ASN A 62 -8.50 3.99 -6.32
CA ASN A 62 -8.04 4.53 -7.61
C ASN A 62 -6.53 4.33 -7.89
N LEU A 63 -5.83 3.41 -7.22
CA LEU A 63 -4.38 3.24 -7.38
C LEU A 63 -3.96 3.07 -8.86
N PRO A 64 -4.59 2.18 -9.67
CA PRO A 64 -4.22 2.02 -11.07
C PRO A 64 -4.46 3.28 -11.92
N ARG A 65 -5.51 4.04 -11.60
CA ARG A 65 -5.85 5.28 -12.32
C ARG A 65 -4.90 6.43 -12.00
N ARG A 66 -4.49 6.57 -10.73
CA ARG A 66 -3.60 7.64 -10.27
C ARG A 66 -2.12 7.33 -10.55
N HIS A 67 -1.75 6.05 -10.55
CA HIS A 67 -0.37 5.61 -10.68
C HIS A 67 -0.25 4.49 -11.73
N PRO A 68 -0.59 4.75 -13.00
CA PRO A 68 -0.68 3.73 -14.05
C PRO A 68 0.61 2.95 -14.29
N GLU A 69 1.79 3.50 -13.97
CA GLU A 69 3.06 2.77 -14.12
C GLU A 69 3.29 1.73 -13.02
N ILE A 70 2.49 1.71 -11.96
CA ILE A 70 2.50 0.60 -10.98
C ILE A 70 1.84 -0.61 -11.63
N LYS A 71 2.66 -1.63 -11.94
CA LYS A 71 2.19 -2.88 -12.56
C LYS A 71 2.14 -4.06 -11.59
N ALA A 72 2.73 -3.90 -10.40
CA ALA A 72 2.69 -4.91 -9.35
C ALA A 72 2.73 -4.25 -7.97
N LEU A 73 2.02 -4.86 -7.02
CA LEU A 73 2.03 -4.53 -5.60
C LEU A 73 2.10 -5.83 -4.82
N VAL A 74 3.06 -5.92 -3.90
CA VAL A 74 3.30 -7.12 -3.09
C VAL A 74 3.11 -6.75 -1.62
N PHE A 75 2.16 -7.42 -0.95
CA PHE A 75 1.93 -7.21 0.47
C PHE A 75 3.09 -7.79 1.29
N PHE A 76 3.63 -6.97 2.19
CA PHE A 76 4.58 -7.45 3.18
C PHE A 76 3.80 -8.02 4.37
N HIS A 77 3.82 -9.35 4.52
CA HIS A 77 3.00 -10.07 5.49
C HIS A 77 3.89 -10.91 6.40
N VAL A 78 4.25 -10.34 7.55
CA VAL A 78 5.15 -10.96 8.52
C VAL A 78 4.59 -10.77 9.92
N MET A 79 4.49 -11.87 10.66
CA MET A 79 4.22 -11.84 12.10
C MET A 79 5.55 -11.84 12.85
N GLY A 80 5.72 -10.94 13.82
CA GLY A 80 6.87 -10.96 14.72
C GLY A 80 8.17 -10.44 14.10
N ASP A 81 8.10 -9.39 13.30
CA ASP A 81 9.27 -8.71 12.73
C ASP A 81 10.02 -7.91 13.81
N ALA A 82 11.20 -8.40 14.21
CA ALA A 82 12.05 -7.78 15.23
C ALA A 82 13.29 -7.07 14.63
N THR A 83 13.20 -6.57 13.39
CA THR A 83 14.36 -6.05 12.67
C THR A 83 14.71 -4.59 12.97
N VAL A 84 13.70 -3.74 13.27
CA VAL A 84 13.87 -2.27 13.35
C VAL A 84 13.50 -1.66 14.70
N THR A 85 12.84 -2.43 15.57
CA THR A 85 12.39 -1.99 16.91
C THR A 85 12.70 -3.06 17.95
N PRO A 86 12.85 -2.71 19.25
CA PRO A 86 13.05 -3.70 20.30
C PRO A 86 11.86 -4.66 20.48
N GLN A 87 10.64 -4.15 20.30
CA GLN A 87 9.42 -4.97 20.26
C GLN A 87 9.19 -5.47 18.84
N ALA A 88 8.78 -6.74 18.71
CA ALA A 88 8.44 -7.31 17.43
C ALA A 88 7.16 -6.67 16.85
N LEU A 89 7.18 -6.38 15.56
CA LEU A 89 6.10 -5.77 14.81
C LEU A 89 5.21 -6.84 14.16
N ASP A 90 3.93 -6.53 14.01
CA ASP A 90 2.96 -7.39 13.34
C ASP A 90 2.41 -6.69 12.09
N TRP A 91 2.82 -7.20 10.92
CA TRP A 91 2.39 -6.73 9.61
C TRP A 91 1.26 -7.58 9.02
N THR A 92 0.73 -8.56 9.78
CA THR A 92 -0.25 -9.49 9.26
C THR A 92 -1.59 -8.81 8.96
N LEU A 93 -2.20 -9.29 7.87
CA LEU A 93 -3.53 -8.87 7.41
C LEU A 93 -4.61 -9.88 7.82
N THR A 94 -4.26 -11.16 7.92
CA THR A 94 -5.19 -12.30 7.98
C THR A 94 -5.93 -12.42 9.30
N HIS A 95 -5.46 -11.75 10.35
CA HIS A 95 -6.14 -11.71 11.66
C HIS A 95 -7.24 -10.63 11.74
N ASP A 96 -7.47 -9.88 10.66
CA ASP A 96 -8.40 -8.76 10.59
C ASP A 96 -9.34 -8.92 9.38
N SER A 97 -10.51 -9.51 9.61
CA SER A 97 -11.49 -9.81 8.57
C SER A 97 -12.08 -8.54 7.94
N THR A 98 -12.25 -7.48 8.72
CA THR A 98 -12.74 -6.19 8.22
C THR A 98 -11.71 -5.55 7.30
N LEU A 99 -10.43 -5.52 7.69
CA LEU A 99 -9.36 -4.98 6.86
C LEU A 99 -9.20 -5.76 5.55
N THR A 100 -9.17 -7.09 5.62
CA THR A 100 -9.04 -7.92 4.42
C THR A 100 -10.21 -7.75 3.45
N GLN A 101 -11.44 -7.58 3.95
CA GLN A 101 -12.60 -7.25 3.13
C GLN A 101 -12.47 -5.88 2.44
N ILE A 102 -11.95 -4.87 3.15
CA ILE A 102 -11.70 -3.55 2.57
C ILE A 102 -10.66 -3.61 1.45
N ILE A 103 -9.54 -4.31 1.69
CA ILE A 103 -8.48 -4.50 0.68
C ILE A 103 -9.05 -5.23 -0.53
N ALA A 104 -9.73 -6.37 -0.33
CA ALA A 104 -10.34 -7.14 -1.41
C ALA A 104 -11.32 -6.29 -2.23
N ARG A 105 -12.19 -5.51 -1.56
CA ARG A 105 -13.13 -4.61 -2.21
C ARG A 105 -12.44 -3.58 -3.11
N GLN A 106 -11.36 -2.94 -2.66
CA GLN A 106 -10.64 -1.97 -3.49
C GLN A 106 -9.96 -2.64 -4.69
N ILE A 107 -9.35 -3.81 -4.49
CA ILE A 107 -8.71 -4.55 -5.59
C ILE A 107 -9.75 -5.00 -6.63
N SER A 108 -10.91 -5.52 -6.22
CA SER A 108 -11.98 -5.92 -7.15
C SER A 108 -12.45 -4.76 -8.02
N ARG A 109 -12.60 -3.55 -7.45
CA ARG A 109 -12.99 -2.35 -8.20
C ARG A 109 -12.02 -2.00 -9.33
N TRP A 110 -10.72 -2.28 -9.17
CA TRP A 110 -9.75 -2.08 -10.23
C TRP A 110 -10.06 -2.92 -11.47
N TYR A 111 -10.56 -4.14 -11.29
CA TYR A 111 -10.93 -5.01 -12.41
C TYR A 111 -12.21 -4.52 -13.10
N ASP A 112 -13.23 -4.16 -12.32
CA ASP A 112 -14.50 -3.66 -12.85
C ASP A 112 -14.32 -2.37 -13.69
N GLU A 113 -13.46 -1.46 -13.21
CA GLU A 113 -13.10 -0.22 -13.92
C GLU A 113 -12.35 -0.50 -15.23
N ASN A 114 -11.44 -1.48 -15.24
CA ASN A 114 -10.71 -1.86 -16.45
C ASN A 114 -11.62 -2.55 -17.48
N GLU A 115 -12.54 -3.41 -17.04
CA GLU A 115 -13.51 -4.04 -17.96
C GLU A 115 -14.48 -3.03 -18.58
N SER A 116 -15.01 -2.11 -17.77
CA SER A 116 -15.93 -1.09 -18.26
C SER A 116 -15.27 -0.11 -19.25
N ALA A 117 -14.01 0.26 -19.01
CA ALA A 117 -13.22 1.04 -19.96
C ALA A 117 -13.02 0.29 -21.29
N ASN A 118 -12.74 -1.01 -21.26
CA ASN A 118 -12.55 -1.82 -22.47
C ASN A 118 -13.84 -2.05 -23.27
N ARG A 119 -15.01 -2.03 -22.62
CA ARG A 119 -16.32 -2.18 -23.31
C ARG A 119 -16.84 -0.88 -23.94
N SER A 120 -16.24 0.27 -23.58
CA SER A 120 -16.66 1.59 -24.04
C SER A 120 -15.85 2.11 -25.25
N ASN A 121 -14.86 1.33 -25.71
CA ASN A 121 -14.04 1.56 -26.90
C ASN A 121 -14.44 0.60 -28.03
#